data_AF-A0AAP9DQ07-F1
#
_entry.id   AF-A0AAP9DQ07-F1
#
_cell.length_a   1.000
_cell.length_b   1.000
_cell.length_c   1.000
_cell.angle_alpha   90.00
_cell.angle_beta   90.00
_cell.angle_gamma   90.00
#
_symmetry.space_group_name_H-M   'P 1'
#
loop_
_entity.id
_entity.type
_entity.pdbx_description
1 polymer ?
#
loop_
_entity_poly.entity_id
_entity_poly.type
_entity_poly.pdbx_seq_one_letter_code
_entity_poly.pdbx_strand_id
1 'polypeptide(L)'
;MQSFIAQDYSEEKTIYMANGNNGEILPASWPWLNSLFHKNDGYLSPIVLNPYRDNGWIDMSNEEHLTTSRLAALLIEEDPIHPLLDGYIFDNMYFHWRPRKLQEKFVSIKDQRKLYPSKEEVEEHKRSYTNEKDLWNYEEDKDLEDFRKLALEKYSFAHIILKALGCSVSRTMDHLQIYVRMYVVYKVLSVAEKYPSYTHFKKNFGDINYTFCTIPIENKKITVLQLRELAKAVKHDPSHIGLKLRQALNFIKKGKDLKGGELADKISYKQYAELLGIEPKGMTVKNRMEWLPPGIFRSEISLKNAKTGKPVPLNHLSSGERQFIYLTSTLLYHAMNLSTIPKNGTRVRYNRLNFILDEVEICFHPEYQRCFVKKMIDLFVRVGLNKSFDINILITTHSPFILSDIPVDNILCLNKGSVNKDALEQTFCSNVYDLLNNQFFMTQFVGDMAAEKLNDIVKELDLLSEKYENRAKPIDKNTILRLQKSINMIGDRFIKMKLLEKLNI
;
A
#
# COMPACT_ATOMS: atom_id res chain seq x y z
N MET A 1 -13.94 2.35 9.95
CA MET A 1 -14.08 2.20 8.47
C MET A 1 -15.51 2.15 7.95
N GLN A 2 -16.51 1.70 8.72
CA GLN A 2 -17.93 1.68 8.28
C GLN A 2 -18.55 3.08 8.05
N SER A 3 -17.95 4.14 8.57
CA SER A 3 -18.42 5.54 8.47
C SER A 3 -18.09 6.26 7.14
N PHE A 4 -17.39 5.59 6.21
CA PHE A 4 -16.98 6.14 4.92
C PHE A 4 -17.67 5.41 3.77
N ILE A 5 -18.97 5.17 3.89
CA ILE A 5 -19.80 4.60 2.83
C ILE A 5 -20.29 5.77 1.97
N ALA A 6 -19.97 5.74 0.67
CA ALA A 6 -20.31 6.84 -0.24
C ALA A 6 -21.81 7.15 -0.28
N GLN A 7 -22.66 6.15 -0.04
CA GLN A 7 -24.11 6.33 0.00
C GLN A 7 -24.57 7.30 1.11
N ASP A 8 -23.86 7.35 2.23
CA ASP A 8 -24.18 8.24 3.35
C ASP A 8 -24.03 9.72 2.96
N TYR A 9 -23.28 10.01 1.89
CA TYR A 9 -22.98 11.35 1.37
C TYR A 9 -23.69 11.63 0.03
N SER A 10 -24.65 10.79 -0.36
CA SER A 10 -25.32 10.89 -1.67
C SER A 10 -26.20 12.13 -1.82
N GLU A 11 -26.71 12.68 -0.72
CA GLU A 11 -27.55 13.88 -0.71
C GLU A 11 -26.74 15.19 -0.69
N GLU A 12 -25.42 15.11 -0.51
CA GLU A 12 -24.56 16.30 -0.45
C GLU A 12 -24.34 16.93 -1.84
N LYS A 13 -24.33 18.26 -1.89
CA LYS A 13 -24.10 19.02 -3.14
C LYS A 13 -22.63 18.95 -3.53
N THR A 14 -22.35 18.69 -4.81
CA THR A 14 -20.99 18.58 -5.33
C THR A 14 -20.77 19.50 -6.53
N ILE A 15 -19.53 19.97 -6.70
CA ILE A 15 -19.11 20.78 -7.85
C ILE A 15 -18.10 19.98 -8.66
N TYR A 16 -18.34 19.84 -9.97
CA TYR A 16 -17.41 19.15 -10.85
C TYR A 16 -16.29 20.09 -11.29
N MET A 17 -15.05 19.75 -10.93
CA MET A 17 -13.86 20.43 -11.44
C MET A 17 -13.25 19.63 -12.59
N ALA A 18 -13.66 19.93 -13.82
CA ALA A 18 -12.93 19.49 -15.02
C ALA A 18 -12.57 20.69 -15.90
N ASN A 19 -11.27 20.88 -16.09
CA ASN A 19 -10.65 21.68 -17.15
C ASN A 19 -11.39 22.99 -17.52
N GLY A 20 -11.71 23.83 -16.53
CA GLY A 20 -12.20 25.19 -16.74
C GLY A 20 -13.70 25.34 -17.07
N ASN A 21 -14.45 24.24 -17.26
CA ASN A 21 -15.91 24.29 -17.34
C ASN A 21 -16.49 23.74 -16.05
N ASN A 22 -16.74 24.64 -15.10
CA ASN A 22 -17.42 24.35 -13.84
C ASN A 22 -18.93 24.14 -14.13
N GLY A 23 -19.32 22.92 -14.46
CA GLY A 23 -20.73 22.53 -14.46
C GLY A 23 -21.16 22.17 -13.04
N GLU A 24 -22.29 22.71 -12.57
CA GLU A 24 -22.94 22.19 -11.37
C GLU A 24 -23.46 20.77 -11.63
N ILE A 25 -23.11 19.83 -10.75
CA ILE A 25 -23.71 18.49 -10.74
C ILE A 25 -24.92 18.54 -9.80
N LEU A 26 -26.06 18.01 -10.26
CA LEU A 26 -27.27 17.93 -9.44
C LEU A 26 -27.05 17.01 -8.22
N PRO A 27 -27.64 17.34 -7.05
CA PRO A 27 -27.65 16.46 -5.87
C PRO A 27 -28.13 15.05 -6.26
N ALA A 28 -27.60 14.01 -5.60
CA ALA A 28 -27.93 12.59 -5.81
C ALA A 28 -27.32 11.86 -7.04
N SER A 29 -26.52 12.50 -7.89
CA SER A 29 -25.94 11.80 -9.06
C SER A 29 -24.53 11.22 -8.85
N TRP A 30 -23.73 11.75 -7.91
CA TRP A 30 -22.40 11.21 -7.57
C TRP A 30 -21.92 11.70 -6.19
N PRO A 31 -21.78 10.83 -5.17
CA PRO A 31 -21.21 11.23 -3.89
C PRO A 31 -19.77 11.72 -4.04
N TRP A 32 -19.43 12.90 -3.50
CA TRP A 32 -18.06 13.45 -3.61
C TRP A 32 -17.02 12.51 -3.00
N LEU A 33 -17.41 11.73 -1.99
CA LEU A 33 -16.51 10.81 -1.30
C LEU A 33 -15.88 9.78 -2.26
N ASN A 34 -16.63 9.31 -3.26
CA ASN A 34 -16.09 8.45 -4.31
C ASN A 34 -14.93 9.13 -5.05
N SER A 35 -15.06 10.43 -5.34
CA SER A 35 -14.02 11.24 -6.00
C SER A 35 -12.70 11.29 -5.21
N LEU A 36 -12.75 11.23 -3.87
CA LEU A 36 -11.53 11.22 -3.05
C LEU A 36 -10.85 9.85 -2.95
N PHE A 37 -11.63 8.77 -3.07
CA PHE A 37 -11.09 7.42 -3.08
C PHE A 37 -10.59 6.97 -4.45
N HIS A 38 -10.74 7.79 -5.51
CA HIS A 38 -10.11 7.49 -6.80
C HIS A 38 -8.58 7.58 -6.75
N LYS A 39 -7.92 6.69 -7.49
CA LYS A 39 -6.46 6.62 -7.56
C LYS A 39 -5.86 7.91 -8.15
N ASN A 40 -5.39 8.80 -7.27
CA ASN A 40 -4.80 10.09 -7.64
C ASN A 40 -3.27 9.99 -7.84
N ASP A 41 -2.81 9.01 -8.63
CA ASP A 41 -1.37 8.90 -8.97
C ASP A 41 -0.87 10.12 -9.80
N GLY A 42 -1.79 10.90 -10.39
CA GLY A 42 -1.47 12.15 -11.07
C GLY A 42 -1.27 13.35 -10.12
N TYR A 43 -1.67 13.22 -8.85
CA TYR A 43 -1.67 14.26 -7.83
C TYR A 43 -2.30 15.58 -8.29
N LEU A 44 -3.40 15.48 -9.03
CA LEU A 44 -4.19 16.65 -9.43
C LEU A 44 -4.87 17.31 -8.23
N SER A 45 -5.54 16.47 -7.41
CA SER A 45 -6.05 16.90 -6.12
C SER A 45 -4.88 16.92 -5.12
N PRO A 46 -4.79 17.93 -4.23
CA PRO A 46 -3.79 17.96 -3.17
C PRO A 46 -4.06 16.96 -2.04
N ILE A 47 -5.08 16.11 -2.18
CA ILE A 47 -5.48 15.11 -1.20
C ILE A 47 -5.41 13.72 -1.83
N VAL A 48 -4.87 12.76 -1.06
CA VAL A 48 -4.84 11.33 -1.41
C VAL A 48 -5.32 10.55 -0.18
N LEU A 49 -6.36 9.74 -0.37
CA LEU A 49 -6.81 8.78 0.64
C LEU A 49 -6.27 7.39 0.29
N ASN A 50 -5.75 6.68 1.28
CA ASN A 50 -5.21 5.33 1.13
C ASN A 50 -5.79 4.38 2.20
N PRO A 51 -6.11 3.12 1.88
CA PRO A 51 -5.98 2.47 0.56
C PRO A 51 -6.99 2.99 -0.47
N TYR A 52 -6.67 2.80 -1.75
CA TYR A 52 -7.60 3.04 -2.85
C TYR A 52 -8.87 2.21 -2.65
N ARG A 53 -10.03 2.83 -2.89
CA ARG A 53 -11.33 2.15 -2.84
C ARG A 53 -12.09 2.42 -4.12
N ASP A 54 -12.75 1.39 -4.62
CA ASP A 54 -13.69 1.52 -5.72
C ASP A 54 -15.08 1.11 -5.24
N ASN A 55 -16.00 2.06 -5.07
CA ASN A 55 -17.33 1.81 -4.51
C ASN A 55 -17.30 1.01 -3.19
N GLY A 56 -16.37 1.33 -2.29
CA GLY A 56 -16.18 0.65 -1.00
C GLY A 56 -15.35 -0.64 -1.07
N TRP A 57 -15.03 -1.14 -2.26
CA TRP A 57 -14.20 -2.34 -2.44
C TRP A 57 -12.72 -2.00 -2.38
N ILE A 58 -11.96 -2.80 -1.64
CA ILE A 58 -10.49 -2.74 -1.59
C ILE A 58 -9.95 -4.04 -2.17
N ASP A 59 -9.19 -3.96 -3.26
CA ASP A 59 -8.46 -5.10 -3.81
C ASP A 59 -7.18 -5.34 -3.00
N MET A 60 -7.29 -6.19 -1.99
CA MET A 60 -6.17 -6.53 -1.10
C MET A 60 -5.01 -7.22 -1.82
N SER A 61 -5.28 -7.96 -2.91
CA SER A 61 -4.25 -8.64 -3.70
C SER A 61 -3.40 -7.62 -4.48
N ASN A 62 -4.08 -6.62 -5.05
CA ASN A 62 -3.39 -5.51 -5.71
C ASN A 62 -2.63 -4.63 -4.70
N GLU A 63 -3.20 -4.33 -3.53
CA GLU A 63 -2.51 -3.55 -2.48
C GLU A 63 -1.25 -4.27 -1.95
N GLU A 64 -1.33 -5.58 -1.70
CA GLU A 64 -0.17 -6.39 -1.33
C GLU A 64 0.92 -6.34 -2.42
N HIS A 65 0.53 -6.51 -3.68
CA HIS A 65 1.45 -6.48 -4.82
C HIS A 65 2.14 -5.11 -4.98
N LEU A 66 1.39 -4.02 -4.88
CA LEU A 66 1.92 -2.66 -4.94
C LEU A 66 2.87 -2.40 -3.77
N THR A 67 2.48 -2.78 -2.55
CA THR A 67 3.28 -2.61 -1.34
C THR A 67 4.60 -3.37 -1.42
N THR A 68 4.57 -4.62 -1.89
CA THR A 68 5.79 -5.43 -2.05
C THR A 68 6.70 -4.85 -3.13
N SER A 69 6.13 -4.39 -4.27
CA SER A 69 6.90 -3.71 -5.31
C SER A 69 7.52 -2.38 -4.83
N ARG A 70 6.90 -1.68 -3.88
CA ARG A 70 7.42 -0.45 -3.27
C ARG A 70 8.57 -0.77 -2.29
N LEU A 71 8.39 -1.78 -1.44
CA LEU A 71 9.38 -2.23 -0.47
C LEU A 71 10.66 -2.78 -1.11
N ALA A 72 10.53 -3.41 -2.27
CA ALA A 72 11.64 -3.91 -3.07
C ALA A 72 12.82 -2.93 -3.14
N ALA A 73 12.57 -1.67 -3.53
CA ALA A 73 13.63 -0.67 -3.68
C ALA A 73 14.24 -0.20 -2.35
N LEU A 74 13.47 -0.27 -1.26
CA LEU A 74 13.89 0.17 0.07
C LEU A 74 14.79 -0.85 0.76
N LEU A 75 14.50 -2.14 0.56
CA LEU A 75 15.17 -3.23 1.28
C LEU A 75 16.42 -3.78 0.59
N ILE A 76 16.57 -3.65 -0.74
CA ILE A 76 17.75 -4.15 -1.49
C ILE A 76 19.09 -3.66 -0.90
N GLU A 77 19.12 -2.44 -0.36
CA GLU A 77 20.27 -1.93 0.41
C GLU A 77 19.73 -1.37 1.73
N GLU A 78 19.45 -2.29 2.66
CA GLU A 78 19.11 -1.92 4.01
C GLU A 78 20.31 -1.28 4.71
N ASP A 79 20.05 -0.19 5.44
CA ASP A 79 21.03 0.46 6.28
C ASP A 79 21.18 -0.37 7.56
N PRO A 80 22.36 -0.96 7.83
CA PRO A 80 22.55 -1.76 9.03
C PRO A 80 22.44 -0.94 10.33
N ILE A 81 22.55 0.39 10.27
CA ILE A 81 22.44 1.29 11.42
C ILE A 81 20.96 1.58 11.75
N HIS A 82 20.11 1.68 10.72
CA HIS A 82 18.69 2.01 10.85
C HIS A 82 17.81 1.03 10.06
N PRO A 83 17.64 -0.22 10.56
CA PRO A 83 16.82 -1.22 9.90
C PRO A 83 15.34 -0.80 9.86
N LEU A 84 14.64 -1.21 8.82
CA LEU A 84 13.20 -0.96 8.67
C LEU A 84 12.36 -1.84 9.61
N LEU A 85 12.87 -3.03 9.94
CA LEU A 85 12.23 -4.01 10.82
C LEU A 85 13.21 -4.46 11.90
N ASP A 86 12.80 -4.38 13.16
CA ASP A 86 13.67 -4.77 14.27
C ASP A 86 13.85 -6.28 14.29
N GLY A 87 15.10 -6.74 14.47
CA GLY A 87 15.39 -8.16 14.57
C GLY A 87 15.33 -8.92 13.24
N TYR A 88 15.17 -8.22 12.12
CA TYR A 88 15.25 -8.76 10.77
C TYR A 88 16.33 -8.06 9.95
N ILE A 89 16.91 -8.80 9.00
CA ILE A 89 17.86 -8.29 8.01
C ILE A 89 17.34 -8.70 6.65
N PHE A 90 17.41 -7.83 5.64
CA PHE A 90 17.12 -8.24 4.26
C PHE A 90 17.96 -9.46 3.85
N ASP A 91 17.31 -10.49 3.32
CA ASP A 91 17.97 -11.71 2.85
C ASP A 91 18.05 -11.74 1.33
N ASN A 92 16.89 -11.81 0.68
CA ASN A 92 16.80 -11.87 -0.76
C ASN A 92 15.44 -11.38 -1.25
N MET A 93 15.39 -11.00 -2.52
CA MET A 93 14.14 -10.74 -3.22
C MET A 93 14.07 -11.62 -4.45
N TYR A 94 12.94 -12.27 -4.62
CA TYR A 94 12.63 -13.11 -5.77
C TYR A 94 11.61 -12.41 -6.66
N PHE A 95 11.76 -12.59 -7.97
CA PHE A 95 10.84 -12.10 -8.97
C PHE A 95 10.28 -13.27 -9.75
N HIS A 96 8.96 -13.36 -9.76
CA HIS A 96 8.22 -14.40 -10.46
C HIS A 96 7.70 -13.83 -11.76
N TRP A 97 8.03 -14.51 -12.86
CA TRP A 97 7.47 -14.19 -14.16
C TRP A 97 5.98 -14.51 -14.15
N ARG A 98 5.13 -13.55 -14.55
CA ARG A 98 3.68 -13.77 -14.67
C ARG A 98 3.24 -13.67 -16.12
N PRO A 99 3.36 -14.78 -16.89
CA PRO A 99 2.75 -14.80 -18.21
C PRO A 99 1.24 -14.56 -18.07
N ARG A 100 0.61 -14.04 -19.13
CA ARG A 100 -0.84 -13.76 -19.24
C ARG A 100 -1.46 -12.60 -18.44
N LYS A 101 -0.86 -12.13 -17.34
CA LYS A 101 -1.45 -11.04 -16.52
C LYS A 101 -1.76 -9.74 -17.30
N LEU A 102 -1.00 -9.46 -18.36
CA LEU A 102 -1.21 -8.28 -19.20
C LEU A 102 -2.43 -8.45 -20.12
N GLN A 103 -2.62 -9.66 -20.64
CA GLN A 103 -3.64 -10.04 -21.61
C GLN A 103 -5.05 -9.93 -21.03
N GLU A 104 -5.18 -10.15 -19.74
CA GLU A 104 -6.42 -9.97 -18.97
C GLU A 104 -7.02 -8.56 -19.07
N LYS A 105 -6.21 -7.57 -19.46
CA LYS A 105 -6.63 -6.16 -19.56
C LYS A 105 -7.21 -5.79 -20.91
N PHE A 106 -7.04 -6.62 -21.93
CA PHE A 106 -7.42 -6.27 -23.29
C PHE A 106 -8.78 -6.81 -23.66
N VAL A 107 -9.61 -5.92 -24.18
CA VAL A 107 -10.95 -6.20 -24.70
C VAL A 107 -11.07 -5.70 -26.13
N SER A 108 -12.00 -6.29 -26.87
CA SER A 108 -12.27 -5.92 -28.25
C SER A 108 -12.95 -4.55 -28.28
N ILE A 109 -12.42 -3.65 -29.10
CA ILE A 109 -12.96 -2.29 -29.24
C ILE A 109 -14.37 -2.31 -29.87
N LYS A 110 -14.72 -3.37 -30.61
CA LYS A 110 -16.00 -3.49 -31.31
C LYS A 110 -17.16 -3.88 -30.39
N ASP A 111 -16.91 -4.81 -29.47
CA ASP A 111 -17.97 -5.49 -28.69
C ASP A 111 -17.63 -5.64 -27.20
N GLN A 112 -16.50 -5.09 -26.73
CA GLN A 112 -16.02 -5.11 -25.34
C GLN A 112 -15.80 -6.52 -24.77
N ARG A 113 -15.79 -7.56 -25.61
CA ARG A 113 -15.48 -8.93 -25.19
C ARG A 113 -13.99 -9.08 -24.93
N LYS A 114 -13.61 -9.94 -23.99
CA LYS A 114 -12.21 -10.24 -23.69
C LYS A 114 -11.51 -10.79 -24.93
N LEU A 115 -10.37 -10.20 -25.32
CA LEU A 115 -9.67 -10.59 -26.55
C LEU A 115 -8.99 -11.96 -26.42
N TYR A 116 -8.44 -12.25 -25.24
CA TYR A 116 -7.64 -13.45 -24.98
C TYR A 116 -8.05 -14.09 -23.64
N PRO A 117 -9.21 -14.77 -23.58
CA PRO A 117 -9.67 -15.44 -22.36
C PRO A 117 -8.74 -16.59 -21.95
N SER A 118 -8.72 -16.90 -20.65
CA SER A 118 -7.99 -18.05 -20.10
C SER A 118 -8.71 -19.36 -20.40
N LYS A 119 -8.01 -20.48 -20.22
CA LYS A 119 -8.61 -21.81 -20.43
C LYS A 119 -9.78 -22.04 -19.48
N GLU A 120 -9.61 -21.66 -18.21
CA GLU A 120 -10.63 -21.75 -17.16
C GLU A 120 -11.84 -20.89 -17.50
N GLU A 121 -11.62 -19.66 -17.95
CA GLU A 121 -12.69 -18.74 -18.36
C GLU A 121 -13.47 -19.27 -19.57
N VAL A 122 -12.77 -19.87 -20.55
CA VAL A 122 -13.42 -20.52 -21.69
C VAL A 122 -14.26 -21.72 -21.23
N GLU A 123 -13.74 -22.53 -20.30
CA GLU A 123 -14.48 -23.67 -19.73
C GLU A 123 -15.71 -23.23 -18.93
N GLU A 124 -15.61 -22.15 -18.13
CA GLU A 124 -16.73 -21.57 -17.40
C GLU A 124 -17.78 -21.00 -18.36
N HIS A 125 -17.35 -20.21 -19.35
CA HIS A 125 -18.25 -19.66 -20.36
C HIS A 125 -18.98 -20.75 -21.16
N LYS A 126 -18.29 -21.85 -21.50
CA LYS A 126 -18.88 -23.03 -22.17
C LYS A 126 -19.94 -23.73 -21.32
N ARG A 127 -19.87 -23.65 -19.99
CA ARG A 127 -20.90 -24.20 -19.09
C ARG A 127 -22.14 -23.31 -19.02
N SER A 128 -21.97 -22.00 -19.18
CA SER A 128 -23.06 -21.01 -19.03
C SER A 128 -23.79 -20.65 -20.34
N TYR A 129 -23.20 -20.94 -21.51
CA TYR A 129 -23.77 -20.56 -22.80
C TYR A 129 -23.78 -21.72 -23.80
N THR A 130 -24.93 -21.99 -24.41
CA THR A 130 -25.16 -23.09 -25.38
C THR A 130 -25.10 -22.66 -26.85
N ASN A 131 -24.97 -21.35 -27.13
CA ASN A 131 -25.01 -20.82 -28.49
C ASN A 131 -23.62 -20.83 -29.14
N GLU A 132 -23.42 -21.59 -30.21
CA GLU A 132 -22.10 -21.81 -30.83
C GLU A 132 -21.43 -20.52 -31.35
N LYS A 133 -22.22 -19.50 -31.74
CA LYS A 133 -21.71 -18.22 -32.26
C LYS A 133 -21.09 -17.31 -31.19
N ASP A 134 -21.31 -17.60 -29.91
CA ASP A 134 -20.81 -16.79 -28.78
C ASP A 134 -19.70 -17.50 -28.00
N LEU A 135 -19.22 -18.65 -28.47
CA LEU A 135 -18.22 -19.44 -27.76
C LEU A 135 -16.84 -18.77 -27.77
N TRP A 136 -16.30 -18.56 -26.57
CA TRP A 136 -14.90 -18.18 -26.41
C TRP A 136 -13.98 -19.34 -26.80
N ASN A 137 -12.85 -19.02 -27.42
CA ASN A 137 -11.83 -19.99 -27.80
C ASN A 137 -10.51 -19.64 -27.14
N TYR A 138 -9.85 -20.65 -26.59
CA TYR A 138 -8.52 -20.58 -26.03
C TYR A 138 -7.53 -21.19 -27.03
N GLU A 139 -6.49 -20.45 -27.35
CA GLU A 139 -5.33 -20.94 -28.09
C GLU A 139 -4.08 -20.49 -27.32
N GLU A 140 -3.13 -21.41 -27.17
CA GLU A 140 -1.86 -21.14 -26.48
C GLU A 140 -1.03 -20.12 -27.28
N ASP A 141 -0.45 -19.15 -26.59
CA ASP A 141 0.39 -18.06 -27.11
C ASP A 141 -0.20 -17.21 -28.27
N LYS A 142 -1.49 -17.36 -28.57
CA LYS A 142 -2.16 -16.62 -29.67
C LYS A 142 -2.00 -15.12 -29.54
N ASP A 143 -2.11 -14.60 -28.33
CA ASP A 143 -1.95 -13.18 -28.00
C ASP A 143 -0.55 -12.66 -28.37
N LEU A 144 0.49 -13.46 -28.13
CA LEU A 144 1.87 -13.11 -28.48
C LEU A 144 2.10 -13.17 -29.98
N GLU A 145 1.53 -14.17 -30.66
CA GLU A 145 1.63 -14.30 -32.11
C GLU A 145 0.87 -13.20 -32.86
N ASP A 146 -0.32 -12.86 -32.40
CA ASP A 146 -1.12 -11.75 -32.94
C ASP A 146 -0.41 -10.41 -32.72
N PHE A 147 0.11 -10.18 -31.51
CA PHE A 147 0.91 -8.99 -31.23
C PHE A 147 2.18 -8.95 -32.10
N ARG A 148 2.87 -10.08 -32.29
CA ARG A 148 4.06 -10.17 -33.14
C ARG A 148 3.74 -9.81 -34.59
N LYS A 149 2.68 -10.39 -35.16
CA LYS A 149 2.21 -10.07 -36.53
C LYS A 149 1.92 -8.58 -36.65
N LEU A 150 1.13 -8.05 -35.72
CA LEU A 150 0.74 -6.65 -35.71
C LEU A 150 1.94 -5.70 -35.55
N ALA A 151 2.89 -6.00 -34.65
CA ALA A 151 4.08 -5.17 -34.43
C ALA A 151 5.03 -5.14 -35.65
N LEU A 152 4.93 -6.11 -36.56
CA LEU A 152 5.63 -6.12 -37.84
C LEU A 152 4.90 -5.30 -38.91
N GLU A 153 3.61 -5.02 -38.75
CA GLU A 153 2.85 -4.17 -39.68
C GLU A 153 3.25 -2.70 -39.53
N LYS A 154 3.76 -2.10 -40.61
CA LYS A 154 4.34 -0.73 -40.65
C LYS A 154 3.45 0.37 -40.05
N TYR A 155 2.13 0.14 -40.04
CA TYR A 155 1.14 1.13 -39.66
C TYR A 155 0.25 0.66 -38.50
N SER A 156 0.73 -0.27 -37.70
CA SER A 156 0.13 -0.54 -36.40
C SER A 156 0.62 0.42 -35.33
N PHE A 157 -0.21 0.59 -34.30
CA PHE A 157 0.17 1.35 -33.11
C PHE A 157 1.43 0.75 -32.48
N ALA A 158 1.46 -0.57 -32.32
CA ALA A 158 2.59 -1.31 -31.78
C ALA A 158 3.89 -1.01 -32.55
N HIS A 159 3.88 -1.12 -33.88
CA HIS A 159 5.05 -0.86 -34.71
C HIS A 159 5.60 0.55 -34.52
N ILE A 160 4.72 1.56 -34.55
CA ILE A 160 5.12 2.97 -34.49
C ILE A 160 5.71 3.32 -33.12
N ILE A 161 5.05 2.88 -32.04
CA ILE A 161 5.52 3.12 -30.67
C ILE A 161 6.88 2.43 -30.46
N LEU A 162 7.00 1.14 -30.78
CA LEU A 162 8.24 0.39 -30.58
C LEU A 162 9.39 0.96 -31.41
N LYS A 163 9.12 1.35 -32.66
CA LYS A 163 10.11 2.00 -33.51
C LYS A 163 10.55 3.36 -32.96
N ALA A 164 9.63 4.16 -32.42
CA ALA A 164 9.95 5.45 -31.80
C ALA A 164 10.82 5.30 -30.54
N LEU A 165 10.63 4.20 -29.81
CA LEU A 165 11.37 3.91 -28.58
C LEU A 165 12.72 3.21 -28.82
N GLY A 166 12.91 2.61 -30.00
CA GLY A 166 14.12 1.89 -30.39
C GLY A 166 14.12 0.41 -30.00
N CYS A 167 12.94 -0.21 -29.88
CA CYS A 167 12.77 -1.60 -29.41
C CYS A 167 11.84 -2.42 -30.31
N SER A 168 11.99 -2.31 -31.64
CA SER A 168 11.19 -3.03 -32.64
C SER A 168 11.18 -4.56 -32.42
N VAL A 169 10.12 -5.20 -32.95
CA VAL A 169 9.96 -6.66 -32.98
C VAL A 169 10.62 -7.27 -34.23
N SER A 170 11.10 -8.51 -34.12
CA SER A 170 11.54 -9.35 -35.24
C SER A 170 10.76 -10.67 -35.27
N ARG A 171 10.80 -11.38 -36.41
CA ARG A 171 10.06 -12.65 -36.61
C ARG A 171 10.57 -13.80 -35.73
N THR A 172 11.85 -13.80 -35.41
CA THR A 172 12.54 -14.86 -34.66
C THR A 172 12.66 -14.56 -33.16
N MET A 173 11.98 -13.50 -32.70
CA MET A 173 12.07 -13.02 -31.33
C MET A 173 11.30 -13.93 -30.37
N ASP A 174 11.96 -14.29 -29.26
CA ASP A 174 11.40 -15.11 -28.19
C ASP A 174 10.13 -14.49 -27.57
N HIS A 175 9.22 -15.35 -27.07
CA HIS A 175 7.95 -14.94 -26.48
C HIS A 175 8.10 -13.97 -25.29
N LEU A 176 9.14 -14.10 -24.46
CA LEU A 176 9.43 -13.13 -23.40
C LEU A 176 9.68 -11.74 -23.99
N GLN A 177 10.51 -11.68 -25.03
CA GLN A 177 10.88 -10.43 -25.69
C GLN A 177 9.68 -9.78 -26.39
N ILE A 178 8.79 -10.60 -26.95
CA ILE A 178 7.48 -10.17 -27.49
C ILE A 178 6.59 -9.62 -26.38
N TYR A 179 6.44 -10.34 -25.27
CA TYR A 179 5.60 -9.93 -24.13
C TYR A 179 6.07 -8.61 -23.53
N VAL A 180 7.37 -8.42 -23.30
CA VAL A 180 7.89 -7.17 -22.72
C VAL A 180 7.66 -5.99 -23.67
N ARG A 181 7.71 -6.20 -24.99
CA ARG A 181 7.38 -5.17 -25.98
C ARG A 181 5.88 -4.88 -26.04
N MET A 182 5.03 -5.89 -25.86
CA MET A 182 3.60 -5.70 -25.66
C MET A 182 3.32 -4.84 -24.41
N TYR A 183 4.03 -5.12 -23.31
CA TYR A 183 3.96 -4.29 -22.10
C TYR A 183 4.40 -2.84 -22.33
N VAL A 184 5.45 -2.61 -23.13
CA VAL A 184 5.90 -1.26 -23.51
C VAL A 184 4.80 -0.50 -24.26
N VAL A 185 4.17 -1.11 -25.25
CA VAL A 185 3.07 -0.51 -26.03
C VAL A 185 1.89 -0.19 -25.11
N TYR A 186 1.44 -1.18 -24.32
CA TYR A 186 0.42 -1.01 -23.31
C TYR A 186 0.72 0.18 -22.39
N LYS A 187 1.97 0.28 -21.91
CA LYS A 187 2.31 1.29 -20.91
C LYS A 187 2.30 2.70 -21.49
N VAL A 188 2.71 2.89 -22.74
CA VAL A 188 2.61 4.18 -23.43
C VAL A 188 1.15 4.60 -23.59
N LEU A 189 0.28 3.72 -24.08
CA LEU A 189 -1.15 4.00 -24.26
C LEU A 189 -1.86 4.23 -22.92
N SER A 190 -1.57 3.41 -21.92
CA SER A 190 -2.15 3.55 -20.58
C SER A 190 -1.72 4.86 -19.90
N VAL A 191 -0.56 5.42 -20.26
CA VAL A 191 -0.17 6.75 -19.76
C VAL A 191 -1.06 7.84 -20.36
N ALA A 192 -1.31 7.80 -21.68
CA ALA A 192 -2.23 8.74 -22.34
C ALA A 192 -3.68 8.61 -21.84
N GLU A 193 -4.12 7.40 -21.55
CA GLU A 193 -5.45 7.11 -21.00
C GLU A 193 -5.65 7.69 -19.59
N LYS A 194 -4.66 7.50 -18.70
CA LYS A 194 -4.81 7.72 -17.26
C LYS A 194 -4.34 9.08 -16.78
N TYR A 195 -3.28 9.65 -17.37
CA TYR A 195 -2.63 10.82 -16.79
C TYR A 195 -3.09 12.12 -17.45
N PRO A 196 -3.62 13.07 -16.65
CA PRO A 196 -4.13 14.36 -17.14
C PRO A 196 -3.10 15.21 -17.90
N SER A 197 -1.82 15.10 -17.55
CA SER A 197 -0.73 15.77 -18.28
C SER A 197 -0.60 15.33 -19.74
N TYR A 198 -1.21 14.19 -20.11
CA TYR A 198 -1.24 13.64 -21.45
C TYR A 198 -2.64 13.74 -22.10
N THR A 199 -3.55 14.57 -21.56
CA THR A 199 -4.94 14.70 -22.05
C THR A 199 -5.03 15.03 -23.55
N HIS A 200 -4.08 15.80 -24.09
CA HIS A 200 -4.05 16.11 -25.52
C HIS A 200 -3.87 14.87 -26.41
N PHE A 201 -3.24 13.80 -25.89
CA PHE A 201 -3.15 12.51 -26.55
C PHE A 201 -4.36 11.61 -26.25
N LYS A 202 -5.03 11.80 -25.12
CA LYS A 202 -6.13 10.95 -24.64
C LYS A 202 -7.25 10.79 -25.67
N LYS A 203 -7.64 11.88 -26.34
CA LYS A 203 -8.72 11.84 -27.35
C LYS A 203 -8.42 10.86 -28.50
N ASN A 204 -7.16 10.77 -28.92
CA ASN A 204 -6.77 9.97 -30.08
C ASN A 204 -6.18 8.61 -29.71
N PHE A 205 -5.55 8.50 -28.53
CA PHE A 205 -4.70 7.37 -28.14
C PHE A 205 -4.98 6.83 -26.73
N GLY A 206 -5.98 7.38 -26.04
CA GLY A 206 -6.32 7.02 -24.66
C GLY A 206 -7.13 5.73 -24.53
N ASP A 207 -6.76 4.69 -25.27
CA ASP A 207 -7.34 3.35 -25.19
C ASP A 207 -6.21 2.31 -25.29
N ILE A 208 -6.06 1.50 -24.25
CA ILE A 208 -5.02 0.46 -24.19
C ILE A 208 -5.22 -0.64 -25.23
N ASN A 209 -6.44 -0.84 -25.72
CA ASN A 209 -6.78 -1.87 -26.70
C ASN A 209 -6.20 -1.56 -28.08
N TYR A 210 -5.78 -0.31 -28.33
CA TYR A 210 -4.99 0.03 -29.52
C TYR A 210 -3.64 -0.71 -29.58
N THR A 211 -3.22 -1.36 -28.50
CA THR A 211 -2.12 -2.35 -28.53
C THR A 211 -2.31 -3.38 -29.64
N PHE A 212 -3.56 -3.77 -29.93
CA PHE A 212 -3.94 -4.76 -30.94
C PHE A 212 -4.61 -4.14 -32.19
N CYS A 213 -4.30 -2.89 -32.54
CA CYS A 213 -4.94 -2.20 -33.68
C CYS A 213 -3.95 -1.66 -34.73
N THR A 214 -4.46 -1.53 -35.95
CA THR A 214 -3.84 -0.78 -37.04
C THR A 214 -4.37 0.65 -37.08
N ILE A 215 -3.57 1.58 -37.61
CA ILE A 215 -3.99 2.96 -37.83
C ILE A 215 -4.85 3.02 -39.10
N PRO A 216 -6.07 3.60 -39.04
CA PRO A 216 -6.91 3.83 -40.21
C PRO A 216 -6.18 4.60 -41.33
N ILE A 217 -6.65 4.41 -42.57
CA ILE A 217 -6.02 5.05 -43.75
C ILE A 217 -6.16 6.58 -43.69
N GLU A 218 -7.27 7.06 -43.14
CA GLU A 218 -7.57 8.47 -42.93
C GLU A 218 -6.61 9.09 -41.91
N ASN A 219 -6.04 10.26 -42.21
CA ASN A 219 -5.13 11.03 -41.34
C ASN A 219 -3.85 10.32 -40.87
N LYS A 220 -3.51 9.19 -41.51
CA LYS A 220 -2.37 8.33 -41.19
C LYS A 220 -1.05 9.04 -40.90
N LYS A 221 -0.69 10.06 -41.69
CA LYS A 221 0.55 10.83 -41.48
C LYS A 221 0.55 11.58 -40.15
N ILE A 222 -0.54 12.26 -39.83
CA ILE A 222 -0.69 13.06 -38.60
C ILE A 222 -0.70 12.13 -37.38
N THR A 223 -1.49 11.06 -37.45
CA THR A 223 -1.60 10.06 -36.37
C THR A 223 -0.25 9.42 -36.06
N VAL A 224 0.54 9.06 -37.09
CA VAL A 224 1.89 8.52 -36.91
C VAL A 224 2.83 9.52 -36.22
N LEU A 225 2.76 10.81 -36.57
CA LEU A 225 3.58 11.84 -35.94
C LEU A 225 3.22 12.02 -34.47
N GLN A 226 1.94 12.21 -34.16
CA GLN A 226 1.47 12.39 -32.79
C GLN A 226 1.74 11.16 -31.91
N LEU A 227 1.64 9.95 -32.47
CA LEU A 227 1.94 8.72 -31.71
C LEU A 227 3.44 8.59 -31.39
N ARG A 228 4.32 9.03 -32.30
CA ARG A 228 5.76 9.12 -32.03
C ARG A 228 6.07 10.16 -30.97
N GLU A 229 5.39 11.29 -30.99
CA GLU A 229 5.49 12.33 -29.97
C GLU A 229 5.07 11.80 -28.61
N LEU A 230 3.93 11.11 -28.51
CA LEU A 230 3.49 10.45 -27.28
C LEU A 230 4.55 9.48 -26.76
N ALA A 231 5.02 8.55 -27.60
CA ALA A 231 6.01 7.55 -27.17
C ALA A 231 7.30 8.21 -26.65
N LYS A 232 7.79 9.26 -27.34
CA LYS A 232 8.96 10.02 -26.90
C LYS A 232 8.69 10.81 -25.62
N ALA A 233 7.51 11.42 -25.47
CA ALA A 233 7.14 12.18 -24.28
C ALA A 233 7.14 11.27 -23.05
N VAL A 234 6.48 10.10 -23.13
CA VAL A 234 6.44 9.13 -22.00
C VAL A 234 7.83 8.59 -21.68
N LYS A 235 8.68 8.32 -22.70
CA LYS A 235 10.05 7.85 -22.50
C LYS A 235 10.91 8.84 -21.71
N HIS A 236 10.77 10.14 -22.00
CA HIS A 236 11.57 11.19 -21.38
C HIS A 236 10.93 11.80 -20.14
N ASP A 237 9.74 11.37 -19.73
CA ASP A 237 9.10 11.84 -18.49
C ASP A 237 9.91 11.41 -17.27
N PRO A 238 10.57 12.33 -16.54
CA PRO A 238 11.51 11.97 -15.47
C PRO A 238 10.80 11.53 -14.17
N SER A 239 9.47 11.60 -14.13
CA SER A 239 8.69 11.28 -12.94
C SER A 239 8.39 9.78 -12.80
N HIS A 240 7.62 9.44 -11.77
CA HIS A 240 7.04 8.12 -11.56
C HIS A 240 6.14 7.63 -12.70
N ILE A 241 5.53 8.55 -13.48
CA ILE A 241 4.67 8.19 -14.63
C ILE A 241 5.46 7.37 -15.66
N GLY A 242 6.67 7.82 -16.00
CA GLY A 242 7.54 7.16 -16.97
C GLY A 242 8.34 5.98 -16.40
N LEU A 243 8.35 5.79 -15.07
CA LEU A 243 9.22 4.83 -14.38
C LEU A 243 9.06 3.41 -14.90
N LYS A 244 7.82 2.91 -14.98
CA LYS A 244 7.55 1.53 -15.45
C LYS A 244 7.94 1.33 -16.91
N LEU A 245 7.86 2.36 -17.75
CA LEU A 245 8.34 2.30 -19.13
C LEU A 245 9.87 2.23 -19.16
N ARG A 246 10.57 3.05 -18.37
CA ARG A 246 12.03 3.00 -18.26
C ARG A 246 12.53 1.64 -17.76
N GLN A 247 11.90 1.06 -16.74
CA GLN A 247 12.20 -0.29 -16.27
C GLN A 247 12.10 -1.33 -17.40
N ALA A 248 11.02 -1.29 -18.19
CA ALA A 248 10.83 -2.21 -19.31
C ALA A 248 11.87 -2.00 -20.43
N LEU A 249 12.20 -0.75 -20.77
CA LEU A 249 13.22 -0.44 -21.76
C LEU A 249 14.64 -0.84 -21.30
N ASN A 250 14.95 -0.65 -20.02
CA ASN A 250 16.20 -1.10 -19.42
C ASN A 250 16.33 -2.63 -19.50
N PHE A 251 15.25 -3.34 -19.15
CA PHE A 251 15.18 -4.80 -19.28
C PHE A 251 15.38 -5.26 -20.73
N ILE A 252 14.68 -4.67 -21.71
CA ILE A 252 14.85 -5.00 -23.14
C ILE A 252 16.28 -4.77 -23.61
N LYS A 253 16.88 -3.63 -23.23
CA LYS A 253 18.22 -3.24 -23.71
C LYS A 253 19.29 -4.21 -23.23
N LYS A 254 19.21 -4.63 -21.97
CA LYS A 254 20.23 -5.43 -21.29
C LYS A 254 19.96 -6.93 -21.38
N GLY A 255 18.70 -7.34 -21.36
CA GLY A 255 18.25 -8.73 -21.47
C GLY A 255 17.87 -9.15 -22.88
N LYS A 256 18.47 -8.56 -23.93
CA LYS A 256 18.07 -8.80 -25.34
C LYS A 256 18.20 -10.27 -25.78
N ASP A 257 19.12 -11.00 -25.17
CA ASP A 257 19.46 -12.38 -25.50
C ASP A 257 18.75 -13.39 -24.57
N LEU A 258 18.01 -12.90 -23.57
CA LEU A 258 17.26 -13.74 -22.63
C LEU A 258 16.05 -14.38 -23.32
N LYS A 259 15.92 -15.69 -23.16
CA LYS A 259 14.75 -16.46 -23.58
C LYS A 259 13.83 -16.77 -22.40
N GLY A 260 12.53 -16.90 -22.67
CA GLY A 260 11.53 -17.24 -21.64
C GLY A 260 11.86 -18.51 -20.86
N GLY A 261 12.34 -19.56 -21.54
CA GLY A 261 12.75 -20.81 -20.89
C GLY A 261 14.03 -20.73 -20.05
N GLU A 262 14.80 -19.63 -20.17
CA GLU A 262 16.00 -19.39 -19.36
C GLU A 262 15.66 -18.65 -18.04
N LEU A 263 14.47 -18.03 -17.97
CA LEU A 263 13.93 -17.57 -16.69
C LEU A 263 13.27 -18.77 -16.00
N ALA A 264 13.98 -19.32 -15.00
CA ALA A 264 13.31 -20.16 -14.01
C ALA A 264 12.06 -19.45 -13.47
N ASP A 265 11.07 -20.21 -12.99
CA ASP A 265 9.81 -19.67 -12.43
C ASP A 265 10.02 -18.48 -11.47
N LYS A 266 11.19 -18.46 -10.83
CA LYS A 266 11.71 -17.37 -10.00
C LYS A 266 13.15 -17.00 -10.35
N ILE A 267 13.46 -15.70 -10.31
CA ILE A 267 14.83 -15.16 -10.36
C ILE A 267 15.11 -14.29 -9.13
N SER A 268 16.26 -14.45 -8.49
CA SER A 268 16.66 -13.57 -7.39
C SER A 268 17.13 -12.20 -7.89
N TYR A 269 17.07 -11.16 -7.05
CA TYR A 269 17.58 -9.83 -7.41
C TYR A 269 19.06 -9.84 -7.74
N LYS A 270 19.87 -10.67 -7.07
CA LYS A 270 21.29 -10.82 -7.38
C LYS A 270 21.51 -11.34 -8.80
N GLN A 271 20.82 -12.42 -9.18
CA GLN A 271 20.87 -12.97 -10.53
C GLN A 271 20.37 -11.95 -11.55
N TYR A 272 19.27 -11.26 -11.27
CA TYR A 272 18.74 -10.21 -12.14
C TYR A 272 19.74 -9.07 -12.33
N ALA A 273 20.40 -8.61 -11.26
CA ALA A 273 21.41 -7.56 -11.31
C ALA A 273 22.63 -8.00 -12.14
N GLU A 274 23.12 -9.23 -11.94
CA GLU A 274 24.20 -9.84 -12.72
C GLU A 274 23.85 -9.91 -14.21
N LEU A 275 22.63 -10.36 -14.56
CA LEU A 275 22.15 -10.46 -15.94
C LEU A 275 22.18 -9.11 -16.67
N LEU A 276 21.89 -8.02 -15.97
CA LEU A 276 21.86 -6.69 -16.57
C LEU A 276 23.18 -5.92 -16.41
N GLY A 277 24.15 -6.49 -15.69
CA GLY A 277 25.40 -5.84 -15.31
C GLY A 277 25.16 -4.59 -14.46
N ILE A 278 24.28 -4.71 -13.46
CA ILE A 278 23.96 -3.66 -12.49
C ILE A 278 24.75 -3.94 -11.22
N GLU A 279 25.44 -2.93 -10.69
CA GLU A 279 26.00 -2.98 -9.35
C GLU A 279 25.07 -2.21 -8.41
N PRO A 280 24.27 -2.88 -7.57
CA PRO A 280 23.29 -2.20 -6.72
C PRO A 280 23.95 -1.28 -5.68
N LYS A 281 25.23 -1.49 -5.38
CA LYS A 281 25.94 -0.90 -4.25
C LYS A 281 26.01 0.64 -4.35
N GLY A 282 25.51 1.35 -3.35
CA GLY A 282 25.59 2.81 -3.24
C GLY A 282 24.59 3.56 -4.13
N MET A 283 23.62 2.88 -4.72
CA MET A 283 22.56 3.53 -5.49
C MET A 283 21.59 4.26 -4.57
N THR A 284 21.10 5.43 -4.99
CA THR A 284 19.94 6.03 -4.30
C THR A 284 18.70 5.14 -4.48
N VAL A 285 17.74 5.21 -3.56
CA VAL A 285 16.45 4.49 -3.69
C VAL A 285 15.81 4.74 -5.06
N LYS A 286 15.86 5.99 -5.54
CA LYS A 286 15.34 6.38 -6.86
C LYS A 286 16.03 5.64 -8.00
N ASN A 287 17.37 5.55 -7.98
CA ASN A 287 18.12 4.83 -9.00
C ASN A 287 17.83 3.32 -8.94
N ARG A 288 17.75 2.74 -7.74
CA ARG A 288 17.37 1.32 -7.58
C ARG A 288 15.98 1.04 -8.17
N MET A 289 15.01 1.93 -7.96
CA MET A 289 13.68 1.81 -8.57
C MET A 289 13.75 1.75 -10.10
N GLU A 290 14.62 2.50 -10.78
CA GLU A 290 14.72 2.46 -12.25
C GLU A 290 15.24 1.13 -12.80
N TRP A 291 16.00 0.42 -11.97
CA TRP A 291 16.62 -0.86 -12.31
C TRP A 291 15.88 -2.05 -11.72
N LEU A 292 14.73 -1.86 -11.07
CA LEU A 292 13.87 -2.99 -10.73
C LEU A 292 13.23 -3.61 -11.99
N PRO A 293 12.89 -4.91 -11.95
CA PRO A 293 12.16 -5.55 -13.04
C PRO A 293 10.87 -4.81 -13.41
N PRO A 294 10.47 -4.84 -14.70
CA PRO A 294 9.21 -4.24 -15.14
C PRO A 294 8.01 -4.86 -14.40
N GLY A 295 6.88 -4.13 -14.38
CA GLY A 295 5.65 -4.51 -13.65
C GLY A 295 4.90 -5.75 -14.17
N ILE A 296 5.60 -6.60 -14.90
CA ILE A 296 5.21 -7.92 -15.41
C ILE A 296 5.75 -9.04 -14.50
N PHE A 297 6.68 -8.71 -13.61
CA PHE A 297 7.16 -9.60 -12.55
C PHE A 297 6.41 -9.34 -11.23
N ARG A 298 6.14 -10.40 -10.46
CA ARG A 298 5.72 -10.28 -9.05
C ARG A 298 6.93 -10.39 -8.15
N SER A 299 7.13 -9.40 -7.28
CA SER A 299 8.16 -9.46 -6.24
C SER A 299 7.70 -10.29 -5.04
N GLU A 300 8.64 -11.00 -4.44
CA GLU A 300 8.53 -11.71 -3.17
C GLU A 300 9.76 -11.38 -2.33
N ILE A 301 9.56 -11.05 -1.05
CA ILE A 301 10.62 -10.60 -0.15
C ILE A 301 10.87 -11.67 0.91
N SER A 302 12.12 -12.11 1.02
CA SER A 302 12.65 -12.94 2.09
C SER A 302 13.52 -12.08 3.00
N LEU A 303 13.27 -12.19 4.30
CA LEU A 303 14.10 -11.61 5.35
C LEU A 303 14.90 -12.72 6.04
N LYS A 304 15.85 -12.36 6.88
CA LYS A 304 16.55 -13.24 7.80
C LYS A 304 16.32 -12.75 9.22
N ASN A 305 15.97 -13.67 10.13
CA ASN A 305 15.93 -13.33 11.54
C ASN A 305 17.37 -13.05 12.03
N ALA A 306 17.61 -11.88 12.61
CA ALA A 306 18.94 -11.42 12.99
C ALA A 306 19.61 -12.31 14.07
N LYS A 307 18.82 -12.97 14.92
CA LYS A 307 19.35 -13.84 15.99
C LYS A 307 19.65 -15.25 15.50
N THR A 308 18.76 -15.82 14.71
CA THR A 308 18.83 -17.25 14.31
C THR A 308 19.41 -17.46 12.91
N GLY A 309 19.49 -16.41 12.10
CA GLY A 309 19.90 -16.48 10.69
C GLY A 309 18.92 -17.19 9.77
N LYS A 310 17.75 -17.64 10.28
CA LYS A 310 16.76 -18.38 9.50
C LYS A 310 16.00 -17.44 8.55
N PRO A 311 15.70 -17.88 7.30
CA PRO A 311 14.90 -17.10 6.38
C PRO A 311 13.45 -17.00 6.88
N VAL A 312 12.85 -15.81 6.71
CA VAL A 312 11.49 -15.46 7.11
C VAL A 312 10.84 -14.71 5.96
N PRO A 313 9.88 -15.33 5.25
CA PRO A 313 9.05 -14.66 4.26
C PRO A 313 8.29 -13.47 4.87
N LEU A 314 8.10 -12.39 4.11
CA LEU A 314 7.41 -11.18 4.59
C LEU A 314 5.99 -11.46 5.11
N ASN A 315 5.29 -12.43 4.52
CA ASN A 315 3.93 -12.80 4.93
C ASN A 315 3.88 -13.57 6.28
N HIS A 316 5.01 -14.05 6.79
CA HIS A 316 5.13 -14.71 8.10
C HIS A 316 5.43 -13.76 9.25
N LEU A 317 5.62 -12.46 8.97
CA LEU A 317 5.72 -11.44 10.01
C LEU A 317 4.41 -11.31 10.79
N SER A 318 4.50 -10.86 12.03
CA SER A 318 3.31 -10.56 12.85
C SER A 318 2.44 -9.48 12.19
N SER A 319 1.17 -9.39 12.58
CA SER A 319 0.26 -8.34 12.07
C SER A 319 0.81 -6.93 12.32
N GLY A 320 1.34 -6.67 13.52
CA GLY A 320 1.92 -5.36 13.86
C GLY A 320 3.15 -5.00 13.03
N GLU A 321 4.05 -5.95 12.78
CA GLU A 321 5.23 -5.74 11.92
C GLU A 321 4.83 -5.45 10.48
N ARG A 322 3.89 -6.24 9.93
CA ARG A 322 3.35 -6.02 8.58
C ARG A 322 2.67 -4.67 8.46
N GLN A 323 1.88 -4.28 9.46
CA GLN A 323 1.21 -2.98 9.47
C GLN A 323 2.23 -1.84 9.44
N PHE A 324 3.28 -1.91 10.26
CA PHE A 324 4.32 -0.89 10.29
C PHE A 324 5.03 -0.73 8.94
N ILE A 325 5.48 -1.84 8.35
CA ILE A 325 6.21 -1.80 7.07
C ILE A 325 5.31 -1.40 5.89
N TYR A 326 4.03 -1.80 5.91
CA TYR A 326 3.07 -1.43 4.85
C TYR A 326 2.67 0.05 4.91
N LEU A 327 2.40 0.58 6.11
CA LEU A 327 2.17 2.01 6.33
C LEU A 327 3.37 2.81 5.80
N THR A 328 4.54 2.44 6.28
CA THR A 328 5.80 3.08 5.93
C THR A 328 6.04 3.09 4.40
N SER A 329 5.88 1.95 3.75
CA SER A 329 6.00 1.79 2.30
C SER A 329 5.06 2.72 1.53
N THR A 330 3.83 2.85 2.02
CA THR A 330 2.78 3.69 1.40
C THR A 330 3.13 5.17 1.51
N LEU A 331 3.50 5.65 2.70
CA LEU A 331 3.88 7.04 2.91
C LEU A 331 5.06 7.44 2.00
N LEU A 332 6.08 6.57 1.95
CA LEU A 332 7.24 6.77 1.10
C LEU A 332 6.91 6.76 -0.38
N TYR A 333 6.08 5.83 -0.84
CA TYR A 333 5.65 5.76 -2.24
C TYR A 333 5.02 7.06 -2.71
N HIS A 334 4.09 7.62 -1.92
CA HIS A 334 3.42 8.85 -2.29
C HIS A 334 4.37 10.05 -2.27
N ALA A 335 5.14 10.19 -1.21
CA ALA A 335 6.10 11.30 -1.06
C ALA A 335 7.20 11.26 -2.15
N MET A 336 7.71 10.07 -2.48
CA MET A 336 8.70 9.91 -3.54
C MET A 336 8.14 10.20 -4.93
N ASN A 337 6.90 9.79 -5.22
CA ASN A 337 6.28 10.13 -6.51
C ASN A 337 6.19 11.66 -6.68
N LEU A 338 5.75 12.35 -5.63
CA LEU A 338 5.67 13.81 -5.61
C LEU A 338 7.05 14.47 -5.78
N SER A 339 8.12 13.88 -5.23
CA SER A 339 9.47 14.45 -5.34
C SER A 339 10.05 14.31 -6.74
N THR A 340 9.50 13.41 -7.56
CA THR A 340 9.95 13.17 -8.93
C THR A 340 9.34 14.13 -9.96
N ILE A 341 8.37 14.98 -9.56
CA ILE A 341 7.74 15.94 -10.47
C ILE A 341 8.76 17.01 -10.89
N PRO A 342 9.01 17.21 -12.19
CA PRO A 342 10.03 18.14 -12.67
C PRO A 342 9.63 19.60 -12.47
N LYS A 343 10.62 20.47 -12.18
CA LYS A 343 10.42 21.93 -11.95
C LYS A 343 9.81 22.66 -13.15
N ASN A 344 10.21 22.29 -14.36
CA ASN A 344 9.80 22.94 -15.60
C ASN A 344 8.71 22.16 -16.34
N GLY A 345 7.91 21.38 -15.62
CA GLY A 345 6.83 20.57 -16.18
C GLY A 345 5.48 21.27 -16.18
N THR A 346 4.48 20.66 -16.82
CA THR A 346 3.08 21.12 -16.82
C THR A 346 2.29 20.72 -15.57
N ARG A 347 2.92 19.99 -14.64
CA ARG A 347 2.27 19.41 -13.45
C ARG A 347 2.55 20.26 -12.22
N VAL A 348 1.57 20.32 -11.33
CA VAL A 348 1.70 20.99 -10.02
C VAL A 348 2.79 20.29 -9.22
N ARG A 349 3.75 21.08 -8.75
CA ARG A 349 4.81 20.63 -7.84
C ARG A 349 4.46 21.06 -6.43
N TYR A 350 4.48 20.11 -5.51
CA TYR A 350 4.25 20.36 -4.10
C TYR A 350 5.60 20.48 -3.40
N ASN A 351 5.74 21.48 -2.53
CA ASN A 351 6.92 21.66 -1.68
C ASN A 351 6.61 21.34 -0.20
N ARG A 352 5.34 21.08 0.12
CA ARG A 352 4.87 20.82 1.48
C ARG A 352 4.03 19.55 1.48
N LEU A 353 4.27 18.68 2.45
CA LEU A 353 3.50 17.46 2.66
C LEU A 353 2.86 17.49 4.04
N ASN A 354 1.57 17.17 4.10
CA ASN A 354 0.86 16.94 5.34
C ASN A 354 0.47 15.46 5.39
N PHE A 355 1.05 14.70 6.32
CA PHE A 355 0.65 13.33 6.57
C PHE A 355 -0.41 13.32 7.67
N ILE A 356 -1.57 12.73 7.37
CA ILE A 356 -2.66 12.54 8.34
C ILE A 356 -2.77 11.04 8.60
N LEU A 357 -2.49 10.65 9.84
CA LEU A 357 -2.43 9.27 10.28
C LEU A 357 -3.55 9.05 11.30
N ASP A 358 -4.52 8.22 10.93
CA ASP A 358 -5.68 7.93 11.77
C ASP A 358 -5.50 6.59 12.50
N GLU A 359 -5.27 6.63 13.81
CA GLU A 359 -5.11 5.46 14.70
C GLU A 359 -4.23 4.35 14.11
N VAL A 360 -3.09 4.73 13.53
CA VAL A 360 -2.20 3.82 12.80
C VAL A 360 -1.59 2.72 13.68
N GLU A 361 -1.62 2.93 14.99
CA GLU A 361 -1.02 2.08 16.00
C GLU A 361 -1.91 0.97 16.55
N ILE A 362 -3.19 0.88 16.14
CA ILE A 362 -4.14 -0.14 16.63
C ILE A 362 -3.58 -1.56 16.60
N CYS A 363 -2.80 -1.91 15.57
CA CYS A 363 -2.24 -3.25 15.42
C CYS A 363 -0.79 -3.36 15.93
N PHE A 364 -0.20 -2.29 16.45
CA PHE A 364 1.18 -2.28 16.92
C PHE A 364 1.30 -2.91 18.29
N HIS A 365 2.34 -3.74 18.44
CA HIS A 365 2.83 -4.09 19.77
C HIS A 365 3.24 -2.80 20.52
N PRO A 366 3.07 -2.69 21.85
CA PRO A 366 3.41 -1.48 22.62
C PRO A 366 4.82 -0.94 22.33
N GLU A 367 5.79 -1.83 22.14
CA GLU A 367 7.16 -1.45 21.76
C GLU A 367 7.22 -0.71 20.41
N TYR A 368 6.41 -1.09 19.43
CA TYR A 368 6.32 -0.36 18.16
C TYR A 368 5.61 0.98 18.30
N GLN A 369 4.64 1.11 19.22
CA GLN A 369 4.03 2.40 19.53
C GLN A 369 5.06 3.35 20.13
N ARG A 370 5.86 2.85 21.09
CA ARG A 370 6.92 3.61 21.79
C ARG A 370 8.02 4.11 20.86
N CYS A 371 8.39 3.36 19.83
CA CYS A 371 9.45 3.79 18.90
C CYS A 371 8.92 4.42 17.60
N PHE A 372 7.60 4.58 17.46
CA PHE A 372 6.95 4.94 16.20
C PHE A 372 7.44 6.28 15.63
N VAL A 373 7.40 7.34 16.44
CA VAL A 373 7.74 8.71 16.03
C VAL A 373 9.19 8.77 15.54
N LYS A 374 10.12 8.23 16.33
CA LYS A 374 11.54 8.17 15.99
C LYS A 374 11.79 7.41 14.68
N LYS A 375 11.19 6.23 14.52
CA LYS A 375 11.36 5.44 13.29
C LYS A 375 10.84 6.14 12.05
N MET A 376 9.69 6.81 12.13
CA MET A 376 9.16 7.59 11.01
C MET A 376 10.09 8.75 10.63
N ILE A 377 10.59 9.51 11.61
CA ILE A 377 11.51 10.62 11.37
C ILE A 377 12.80 10.12 10.71
N ASP A 378 13.41 9.08 11.28
CA ASP A 378 14.67 8.51 10.77
C ASP A 378 14.51 8.03 9.33
N LEU A 379 13.37 7.41 9.03
CA LEU A 379 13.06 6.99 7.68
C LEU A 379 12.93 8.18 6.71
N PHE A 380 12.16 9.21 7.07
CA PHE A 380 11.97 10.39 6.21
C PHE A 380 13.30 11.10 5.92
N VAL A 381 14.19 11.14 6.91
CA VAL A 381 15.56 11.65 6.74
C VAL A 381 16.37 10.73 5.82
N ARG A 382 16.33 9.41 6.05
CA ARG A 382 17.09 8.40 5.29
C ARG A 382 16.78 8.45 3.79
N VAL A 383 15.51 8.59 3.41
CA VAL A 383 15.11 8.67 2.00
C VAL A 383 15.20 10.10 1.43
N GLY A 384 15.63 11.09 2.24
CA GLY A 384 15.82 12.47 1.81
C GLY A 384 14.52 13.24 1.58
N LEU A 385 13.41 12.85 2.20
CA LEU A 385 12.14 13.56 2.09
C LEU A 385 12.21 14.94 2.74
N ASN A 386 12.90 15.06 3.87
CA ASN A 386 13.15 16.34 4.55
C ASN A 386 13.99 17.32 3.73
N LYS A 387 14.68 16.86 2.68
CA LYS A 387 15.39 17.72 1.72
C LYS A 387 14.51 18.15 0.55
N SER A 388 13.39 17.45 0.35
CA SER A 388 12.48 17.64 -0.78
C SER A 388 11.23 18.43 -0.40
N PHE A 389 10.81 18.36 0.87
CA PHE A 389 9.56 18.93 1.36
C PHE A 389 9.69 19.51 2.77
N ASP A 390 8.90 20.53 3.05
CA ASP A 390 8.48 20.87 4.42
C ASP A 390 7.41 19.85 4.85
N ILE A 391 7.62 19.18 5.97
CA ILE A 391 6.76 18.06 6.39
C ILE A 391 6.00 18.44 7.67
N ASN A 392 4.67 18.29 7.61
CA ASN A 392 3.80 18.29 8.77
C ASN A 392 3.20 16.89 8.96
N ILE A 393 3.03 16.47 10.21
CA ILE A 393 2.43 15.18 10.55
C ILE A 393 1.33 15.43 11.58
N LEU A 394 0.12 14.97 11.28
CA LEU A 394 -1.03 14.94 12.18
C LEU A 394 -1.35 13.48 12.49
N ILE A 395 -1.43 13.16 13.78
CA ILE A 395 -1.71 11.81 14.25
C ILE A 395 -2.92 11.90 15.18
N THR A 396 -3.96 11.10 14.91
CA THR A 396 -4.98 10.78 15.92
C THR A 396 -4.53 9.48 16.58
N THR A 397 -4.56 9.43 17.91
CA THR A 397 -4.02 8.28 18.64
C THR A 397 -4.71 8.07 19.97
N HIS A 398 -4.86 6.80 20.33
CA HIS A 398 -5.23 6.36 21.66
C HIS A 398 -4.02 5.85 22.48
N SER A 399 -2.80 6.06 21.97
CA SER A 399 -1.58 5.52 22.57
C SER A 399 -0.87 6.53 23.47
N PRO A 400 -0.75 6.26 24.77
CA PRO A 400 0.07 7.07 25.66
C PRO A 400 1.56 7.01 25.25
N PHE A 401 2.01 5.93 24.62
CA PHE A 401 3.41 5.80 24.18
C PHE A 401 3.77 6.77 23.05
N ILE A 402 2.82 7.06 22.15
CA ILE A 402 3.04 8.08 21.11
C ILE A 402 3.04 9.46 21.76
N LEU A 403 2.09 9.74 22.66
CA LEU A 403 2.01 11.03 23.37
C LEU A 403 3.26 11.33 24.19
N SER A 404 3.95 10.32 24.74
CA SER A 404 5.19 10.54 25.51
C SER A 404 6.35 11.12 24.68
N ASP A 405 6.30 11.03 23.35
CA ASP A 405 7.30 11.63 22.45
C ASP A 405 6.90 13.04 21.97
N ILE A 406 5.70 13.53 22.30
CA ILE A 406 5.14 14.78 21.76
C ILE A 406 5.04 15.84 22.87
N PRO A 407 5.59 17.05 22.68
CA PRO A 407 5.37 18.19 23.57
C PRO A 407 3.90 18.61 23.64
N VAL A 408 3.45 19.06 24.80
CA VAL A 408 2.04 19.42 25.05
C VAL A 408 1.51 20.50 24.10
N ASP A 409 2.36 21.45 23.69
CA ASP A 409 2.02 22.52 22.75
C ASP A 409 1.61 22.02 21.36
N ASN A 410 1.96 20.77 21.04
CA ASN A 410 1.63 20.11 19.77
C ASN A 410 0.45 19.12 19.91
N ILE A 411 -0.30 19.17 21.01
CA ILE A 411 -1.39 18.23 21.30
C ILE A 411 -2.73 18.95 21.34
N LEU A 412 -3.72 18.37 20.65
CA LEU A 412 -5.12 18.76 20.74
C LEU A 412 -5.92 17.64 21.42
N CYS A 413 -6.24 17.80 22.70
CA CYS A 413 -7.07 16.85 23.42
C CYS A 413 -8.56 17.12 23.19
N LEU A 414 -9.32 16.09 22.84
CA LEU A 414 -10.76 16.16 22.58
C LEU A 414 -11.53 15.34 23.62
N ASN A 415 -12.55 15.95 24.22
CA ASN A 415 -13.49 15.28 25.11
C ASN A 415 -14.93 15.61 24.66
N LYS A 416 -15.71 14.58 24.30
CA LYS A 416 -17.10 14.72 23.83
C LYS A 416 -17.27 15.78 22.72
N GLY A 417 -16.36 15.78 21.75
CA GLY A 417 -16.39 16.69 20.60
C GLY A 417 -15.92 18.13 20.88
N SER A 418 -15.50 18.43 22.11
CA SER A 418 -14.96 19.75 22.49
C SER A 418 -13.47 19.67 22.82
N VAL A 419 -12.74 20.75 22.57
CA VAL A 419 -11.32 20.86 22.94
C VAL A 419 -11.22 20.99 24.46
N ASN A 420 -10.46 20.11 25.10
CA ASN A 420 -10.22 20.15 26.53
C ASN A 420 -8.78 20.59 26.81
N LYS A 421 -8.59 21.90 27.03
CA LYS A 421 -7.25 22.46 27.31
C LYS A 421 -6.80 22.22 28.75
N ASP A 422 -7.74 22.11 29.68
CA ASP A 422 -7.44 22.04 31.12
C ASP A 422 -6.93 20.66 31.55
N ALA A 423 -7.15 19.63 30.72
CA ALA A 423 -6.66 18.27 30.97
C ALA A 423 -5.21 18.03 30.51
N LEU A 424 -4.59 19.01 29.83
CA LEU A 424 -3.27 18.84 29.24
C LEU A 424 -2.15 19.15 30.23
N GLU A 425 -1.62 18.11 30.86
CA GLU A 425 -0.33 18.18 31.54
C GLU A 425 0.85 17.96 30.58
N GLN A 426 2.08 18.18 31.05
CA GLN A 426 3.29 17.94 30.27
C GLN A 426 3.39 16.46 29.87
N THR A 427 3.45 16.20 28.57
CA THR A 427 3.42 14.84 27.99
C THR A 427 4.80 14.33 27.61
N PHE A 428 5.70 15.21 27.17
CA PHE A 428 7.03 14.80 26.70
C PHE A 428 7.85 14.15 27.81
N CYS A 429 8.35 12.94 27.54
CA CYS A 429 9.04 12.06 28.51
C CYS A 429 8.20 11.72 29.77
N SER A 430 6.88 11.87 29.72
CA SER A 430 6.00 11.56 30.85
C SER A 430 5.80 10.05 31.03
N ASN A 431 5.43 9.64 32.23
CA ASN A 431 5.12 8.24 32.53
C ASN A 431 3.78 7.86 31.89
N VAL A 432 3.73 6.67 31.28
CA VAL A 432 2.52 6.11 30.66
C VAL A 432 1.34 6.05 31.62
N TYR A 433 1.56 5.79 32.91
CA TYR A 433 0.51 5.77 33.92
C TYR A 433 -0.14 7.15 34.09
N ASP A 434 0.68 8.19 34.24
CA ASP A 434 0.20 9.56 34.38
C ASP A 434 -0.53 10.00 33.10
N LEU A 435 -0.01 9.58 31.93
CA LEU A 435 -0.64 9.83 30.64
C LEU A 435 -2.04 9.21 30.53
N LEU A 436 -2.18 7.95 30.93
CA LEU A 436 -3.48 7.26 30.94
C LEU A 436 -4.46 7.91 31.91
N ASN A 437 -3.99 8.40 33.05
CA ASN A 437 -4.83 9.07 34.04
C ASN A 437 -5.31 10.45 33.55
N ASN A 438 -4.38 11.28 33.08
CA ASN A 438 -4.66 12.71 32.90
C ASN A 438 -5.17 13.02 31.48
N GLN A 439 -4.69 12.32 30.44
CA GLN A 439 -4.98 12.64 29.03
C GLN A 439 -6.02 11.71 28.38
N PHE A 440 -6.27 10.53 28.95
CA PHE A 440 -7.24 9.56 28.42
C PHE A 440 -8.54 9.48 29.24
N PHE A 441 -8.68 10.30 30.29
CA PHE A 441 -9.90 10.41 31.09
C PHE A 441 -10.36 9.07 31.70
N MET A 442 -9.40 8.21 32.02
CA MET A 442 -9.67 6.90 32.60
C MET A 442 -10.18 7.04 34.03
N THR A 443 -11.25 6.32 34.36
CA THR A 443 -11.80 6.30 35.74
C THR A 443 -11.18 5.18 36.59
N GLN A 444 -10.71 4.10 35.95
CA GLN A 444 -10.09 2.95 36.60
C GLN A 444 -9.00 2.34 35.71
N PHE A 445 -8.00 1.71 36.34
CA PHE A 445 -6.87 1.03 35.67
C PHE A 445 -6.94 -0.48 35.76
N VAL A 446 -8.03 -1.00 36.32
CA VAL A 446 -8.31 -2.43 36.44
C VAL A 446 -9.59 -2.67 35.63
N GLY A 447 -9.65 -3.80 34.92
CA GLY A 447 -10.85 -4.13 34.15
C GLY A 447 -12.08 -4.29 35.05
N ASP A 448 -13.24 -3.84 34.59
CA ASP A 448 -14.47 -3.75 35.40
C ASP A 448 -14.86 -5.07 36.07
N MET A 449 -14.70 -6.21 35.37
CA MET A 449 -14.98 -7.53 35.94
C MET A 449 -14.05 -7.86 37.13
N ALA A 450 -12.77 -7.49 37.04
CA ALA A 450 -11.81 -7.70 38.13
C ALA A 450 -12.08 -6.73 39.29
N ALA A 451 -12.46 -5.49 39.00
CA ALA A 451 -12.88 -4.52 40.01
C ALA A 451 -14.15 -4.97 40.75
N GLU A 452 -15.16 -5.48 40.03
CA GLU A 452 -16.37 -6.06 40.62
C GLU A 452 -16.04 -7.25 41.52
N LYS A 453 -15.21 -8.19 41.04
CA LYS A 453 -14.79 -9.35 41.85
C LYS A 453 -13.98 -8.96 43.08
N LEU A 454 -13.13 -7.95 42.96
CA LEU A 454 -12.40 -7.41 44.10
C LEU A 454 -13.37 -6.85 45.15
N ASN A 455 -14.37 -6.07 44.72
CA ASN A 455 -15.40 -5.53 45.60
C ASN A 455 -16.25 -6.64 46.25
N ASP A 456 -16.58 -7.71 45.52
CA ASP A 456 -17.27 -8.89 46.07
C ASP A 456 -16.44 -9.55 47.18
N ILE A 457 -15.14 -9.76 46.94
CA ILE A 457 -14.21 -10.34 47.93
C ILE A 457 -14.13 -9.45 49.18
N VAL A 458 -13.99 -8.14 49.01
CA VAL A 458 -13.94 -7.18 50.13
C VAL A 458 -15.22 -7.24 50.95
N LYS A 459 -16.39 -7.17 50.30
CA LYS A 459 -17.69 -7.28 50.99
C LYS A 459 -17.83 -8.59 51.75
N GLU A 460 -17.41 -9.70 51.15
CA GLU A 460 -17.47 -11.00 51.82
C GLU A 460 -16.54 -11.08 53.04
N LEU A 461 -15.31 -10.57 52.93
CA LEU A 461 -14.37 -10.48 54.04
C LEU A 461 -14.91 -9.59 55.17
N ASP A 462 -15.53 -8.47 54.85
CA ASP A 462 -16.13 -7.56 55.83
C ASP A 462 -17.28 -8.26 56.59
N LEU A 463 -18.17 -8.95 55.87
CA LEU A 463 -19.25 -9.75 56.48
C LEU A 463 -18.72 -10.92 57.34
N LEU A 464 -17.59 -11.52 56.97
CA LEU A 464 -16.94 -12.57 57.77
C LEU A 464 -16.30 -12.00 59.03
N SER A 465 -15.67 -10.83 58.93
CA SER A 465 -15.05 -10.13 60.07
C SER A 465 -16.11 -9.78 61.11
N GLU A 466 -17.25 -9.20 60.69
CA GLU A 466 -18.37 -8.90 61.58
C GLU A 466 -18.96 -10.15 62.27
N LYS A 467 -19.07 -11.28 61.55
CA LYS A 467 -19.56 -12.54 62.13
C LYS A 467 -18.60 -13.11 63.18
N TYR A 468 -17.30 -13.00 62.92
CA TYR A 468 -16.27 -13.49 63.83
C TYR A 468 -16.23 -12.66 65.13
N GLU A 469 -16.28 -11.33 65.02
CA GLU A 469 -16.31 -10.42 66.17
C GLU A 469 -17.55 -10.64 67.06
N ASN A 470 -18.71 -10.95 66.45
CA ASN A 470 -19.96 -11.24 67.17
C ASN A 470 -20.02 -12.66 67.77
N ARG A 471 -18.90 -13.39 67.87
CA ARG A 471 -18.78 -14.77 68.39
C ARG A 471 -19.71 -15.79 67.71
N ALA A 472 -20.07 -15.56 66.44
CA ALA A 472 -20.76 -16.58 65.66
C ALA A 472 -19.79 -17.74 65.33
N LYS A 473 -20.35 -18.93 65.05
CA LYS A 473 -19.62 -20.19 64.77
C LYS A 473 -18.36 -20.00 63.90
N PRO A 474 -17.33 -20.87 64.07
CA PRO A 474 -16.10 -20.81 63.27
C PRO A 474 -16.40 -20.81 61.77
N ILE A 475 -15.66 -19.98 61.03
CA ILE A 475 -15.82 -19.83 59.58
C ILE A 475 -15.51 -21.18 58.90
N ASP A 476 -16.36 -21.55 57.94
CA ASP A 476 -16.20 -22.78 57.18
C ASP A 476 -14.85 -22.80 56.42
N LYS A 477 -14.11 -23.89 56.59
CA LYS A 477 -12.77 -24.08 55.99
C LYS A 477 -12.82 -24.04 54.46
N ASN A 478 -13.91 -24.49 53.83
CA ASN A 478 -14.05 -24.41 52.38
C ASN A 478 -14.20 -22.97 51.91
N THR A 479 -14.89 -22.13 52.69
CA THR A 479 -15.03 -20.69 52.44
C THR A 479 -13.68 -19.98 52.51
N ILE A 480 -12.89 -20.22 53.56
CA ILE A 480 -11.52 -19.67 53.68
C ILE A 480 -10.66 -20.12 52.50
N LEU A 481 -10.68 -21.41 52.16
CA LEU A 481 -9.88 -21.95 51.06
C LEU A 481 -10.30 -21.37 49.70
N ARG A 482 -11.60 -21.13 49.48
CA ARG A 482 -12.13 -20.48 48.27
C ARG A 482 -11.69 -19.02 48.17
N LEU A 483 -11.79 -18.26 49.26
CA LEU A 483 -11.34 -16.86 49.31
C LEU A 483 -9.84 -16.77 49.11
N GLN A 484 -9.06 -17.61 49.78
CA GLN A 484 -7.61 -17.65 49.61
C GLN A 484 -7.21 -17.97 48.17
N LYS A 485 -7.89 -18.90 47.50
CA LYS A 485 -7.69 -19.16 46.06
C LYS A 485 -8.00 -17.93 45.21
N SER A 486 -9.10 -17.24 45.50
CA SER A 486 -9.53 -16.05 44.75
C SER A 486 -8.55 -14.89 44.94
N ILE A 487 -8.16 -14.59 46.17
CA ILE A 487 -7.15 -13.57 46.51
C ILE A 487 -5.80 -13.93 45.85
N ASN A 488 -5.45 -15.21 45.77
CA ASN A 488 -4.21 -15.64 45.16
C ASN A 488 -4.12 -15.36 43.66
N MET A 489 -5.25 -15.18 42.96
CA MET A 489 -5.30 -14.78 41.55
C MET A 489 -5.02 -13.29 41.32
N ILE A 490 -5.08 -12.46 42.36
CA ILE A 490 -4.83 -11.01 42.24
C ILE A 490 -3.36 -10.76 41.93
N GLY A 491 -3.11 -10.08 40.81
CA GLY A 491 -1.75 -9.77 40.35
C GLY A 491 -1.07 -8.63 41.10
N ASP A 492 -1.85 -7.66 41.62
CA ASP A 492 -1.31 -6.58 42.43
C ASP A 492 -0.88 -7.09 43.82
N ARG A 493 0.41 -6.95 44.12
CA ARG A 493 1.00 -7.49 45.36
C ARG A 493 0.48 -6.79 46.60
N PHE A 494 0.26 -5.48 46.53
CA PHE A 494 -0.18 -4.70 47.68
C PHE A 494 -1.64 -5.02 48.03
N ILE A 495 -2.53 -5.03 47.03
CA ILE A 495 -3.93 -5.41 47.19
C ILE A 495 -4.01 -6.85 47.73
N LYS A 496 -3.28 -7.79 47.12
CA LYS A 496 -3.24 -9.18 47.57
C LYS A 496 -2.79 -9.32 49.02
N MET A 497 -1.72 -8.64 49.41
CA MET A 497 -1.21 -8.65 50.79
C MET A 497 -2.27 -8.15 51.77
N LYS A 498 -2.91 -7.02 51.47
CA LYS A 498 -3.95 -6.42 52.32
C LYS A 498 -5.18 -7.33 52.50
N LEU A 499 -5.59 -8.04 51.46
CA LEU A 499 -6.71 -8.98 51.53
C LEU A 499 -6.35 -10.25 52.29
N LEU A 500 -5.11 -10.75 52.17
CA LEU A 500 -4.64 -11.90 52.96
C LEU A 500 -4.51 -11.55 54.45
N GLU A 501 -4.02 -10.34 54.76
CA GLU A 501 -4.04 -9.81 56.14
C GLU A 501 -5.48 -9.80 56.68
N LYS A 502 -6.45 -9.32 55.90
CA LYS A 502 -7.87 -9.34 56.26
C LYS A 502 -8.49 -10.74 56.35
N LEU A 503 -7.96 -11.74 55.64
CA LEU A 503 -8.47 -13.12 55.69
C LEU A 503 -7.90 -13.90 56.88
N ASN A 504 -6.73 -13.51 57.39
CA ASN A 504 -6.11 -14.06 58.60
C ASN A 504 -6.80 -13.53 59.88
N ILE A 505 -8.14 -13.59 59.89
CA ILE A 505 -9.03 -13.22 61.00
C ILE A 505 -8.84 -14.18 62.17
#